data_AF-A0A660UNV8-F1
#
_entry.id   AF-A0A660UNV8-F1
#
_cell.length_a   1.000
_cell.length_b   1.000
_cell.length_c   1.000
_cell.angle_alpha   90.00
_cell.angle_beta   90.00
_cell.angle_gamma   90.00
#
_symmetry.space_group_name_H-M   'P 1'
#
loop_
_entity.id
_entity.type
_entity.pdbx_description
1 polymer ?
#
loop_
_entity_poly.entity_id
_entity_poly.type
_entity_poly.pdbx_seq_one_letter_code
_entity_poly.pdbx_strand_id
1 'polypeptide(L)'
;MTRYGTKSLFGSAEEAEDLSGGHIVRIAFDTGADTEFDYIVPDRFWPVQVGRRLEVPFGRGNKLTTGFCVAVIDEAPEEQKSRRFKLKVVKKVIDNEPLVDGQLMALARWISTYYVCPLGQVLAAVVPTAVK
;
A
#
# COMPACT_ATOMS: atom_id res chain seq x y z
N MET A 1 -39.91 -6.44 -31.60
CA MET A 1 -38.47 -6.13 -31.80
C MET A 1 -37.77 -6.16 -30.45
N THR A 2 -37.31 -7.34 -30.04
CA THR A 2 -36.74 -7.59 -28.70
C THR A 2 -35.23 -7.64 -28.83
N ARG A 3 -34.53 -6.61 -28.35
CA ARG A 3 -33.05 -6.56 -28.34
C ARG A 3 -32.55 -7.41 -27.17
N TYR A 4 -31.97 -8.57 -27.47
CA TYR A 4 -31.26 -9.37 -26.50
C TYR A 4 -29.99 -8.63 -26.06
N GLY A 5 -29.88 -8.34 -24.76
CA GLY A 5 -28.68 -7.82 -24.14
C GLY A 5 -27.67 -8.95 -23.96
N THR A 6 -26.62 -8.96 -24.78
CA THR A 6 -25.46 -9.83 -24.56
C THR A 6 -24.64 -9.27 -23.40
N LYS A 7 -24.67 -9.97 -22.25
CA LYS A 7 -23.68 -9.79 -21.20
C LYS A 7 -22.31 -10.17 -21.77
N SER A 8 -21.33 -9.27 -21.61
CA SER A 8 -19.94 -9.50 -21.97
C SER A 8 -19.42 -10.79 -21.32
N LEU A 9 -18.86 -11.68 -22.14
CA LEU A 9 -18.25 -12.96 -21.76
C LEU A 9 -16.78 -12.82 -21.33
N PHE A 10 -16.23 -11.62 -21.40
CA PHE A 10 -14.91 -11.30 -20.89
C PHE A 10 -15.07 -10.71 -19.50
N GLY A 11 -15.03 -11.58 -18.50
CA GLY A 11 -14.90 -11.19 -17.11
C GLY A 11 -13.60 -10.44 -16.89
N SER A 12 -13.70 -9.14 -16.69
CA SER A 12 -13.15 -8.57 -15.48
C SER A 12 -14.32 -7.79 -14.91
N ALA A 13 -15.00 -8.40 -13.95
CA ALA A 13 -15.80 -7.63 -13.03
C ALA A 13 -14.85 -6.55 -12.50
N GLU A 14 -15.05 -5.33 -12.96
CA GLU A 14 -14.73 -4.17 -12.17
C GLU A 14 -15.63 -4.30 -10.94
N GLU A 15 -15.21 -5.14 -10.00
CA GLU A 15 -15.60 -5.03 -8.62
C GLU A 15 -15.08 -3.67 -8.19
N ALA A 16 -15.94 -2.67 -8.40
CA ALA A 16 -15.99 -1.49 -7.58
C ALA A 16 -16.20 -1.99 -6.15
N GLU A 17 -15.11 -2.45 -5.54
CA GLU A 17 -15.06 -2.82 -4.13
C GLU A 17 -15.40 -1.57 -3.35
N ASP A 18 -16.49 -1.66 -2.60
CA ASP A 18 -17.08 -0.61 -1.80
C ASP A 18 -16.01 0.23 -1.06
N LEU A 19 -15.89 1.49 -1.47
CA LEU A 19 -15.03 2.49 -0.82
C LEU A 19 -15.64 3.03 0.49
N SER A 20 -16.60 2.33 1.08
CA SER A 20 -17.42 2.83 2.20
C SER A 20 -16.78 2.67 3.59
N GLY A 21 -15.63 1.99 3.71
CA GLY A 21 -14.96 1.73 5.00
C GLY A 21 -13.44 1.87 5.02
N GLY A 22 -12.81 2.33 3.93
CA GLY A 22 -11.36 2.18 3.74
C GLY A 22 -10.46 2.84 4.81
N HIS A 23 -9.65 2.02 5.47
CA HIS A 23 -8.51 2.45 6.28
C HIS A 23 -7.42 3.00 5.37
N ILE A 24 -6.64 3.99 5.84
CA ILE A 24 -5.53 4.54 5.07
C ILE A 24 -4.22 4.06 5.67
N VAL A 25 -3.33 3.59 4.80
CA VAL A 25 -1.97 3.24 5.18
C VAL A 25 -0.98 3.97 4.30
N ARG A 26 0.20 4.19 4.85
CA ARG A 26 1.30 4.80 4.13
C ARG A 26 2.36 3.76 3.81
N ILE A 27 2.80 3.76 2.56
CA ILE A 27 3.67 2.73 2.00
C ILE A 27 4.96 3.37 1.44
N ALA A 28 6.10 2.76 1.75
CA ALA A 28 7.39 3.09 1.18
C ALA A 28 7.86 2.00 0.20
N PHE A 29 8.47 2.40 -0.92
CA PHE A 29 8.91 1.49 -1.98
C PHE A 29 10.42 1.54 -2.20
N ASP A 30 10.98 0.41 -2.62
CA ASP A 30 12.38 0.29 -3.08
C ASP A 30 12.53 0.77 -4.54
N THR A 31 12.15 2.02 -4.80
CA THR A 31 12.19 2.60 -6.16
C THR A 31 13.03 3.87 -6.23
N GLY A 32 13.76 4.18 -5.16
CA GLY A 32 14.58 5.41 -5.04
C GLY A 32 13.74 6.69 -4.87
N ALA A 33 12.42 6.59 -4.87
CA ALA A 33 11.55 7.72 -4.57
C ALA A 33 11.66 8.04 -3.08
N ASP A 34 12.12 9.26 -2.76
CA ASP A 34 12.23 9.76 -1.38
C ASP A 34 10.88 10.24 -0.82
N THR A 35 9.81 9.54 -1.19
CA THR A 35 8.44 9.89 -0.82
C THR A 35 7.68 8.64 -0.43
N GLU A 36 6.87 8.79 0.61
CA GLU A 36 5.93 7.78 1.06
C GLU A 36 4.58 8.02 0.36
N PHE A 37 3.82 6.96 0.07
CA PHE A 37 2.57 7.04 -0.68
C PHE A 37 1.40 6.50 0.13
N ASP A 38 0.29 7.23 0.12
CA ASP A 38 -0.93 6.82 0.83
C ASP A 38 -1.79 5.91 -0.06
N TYR A 39 -2.30 4.83 0.53
CA TYR A 39 -3.16 3.83 -0.11
C TYR A 39 -4.36 3.51 0.77
N ILE A 40 -5.45 3.10 0.13
CA ILE A 40 -6.64 2.60 0.84
C ILE A 40 -6.54 1.09 1.03
N VAL A 41 -6.76 0.65 2.26
CA VAL A 41 -6.88 -0.75 2.65
C VAL A 41 -8.37 -1.07 2.82
N PRO A 42 -8.92 -2.00 2.03
CA PRO A 42 -10.25 -2.55 2.27
C PRO A 42 -10.34 -3.31 3.58
N ASP A 43 -11.50 -3.29 4.23
CA ASP A 43 -11.73 -3.90 5.54
C ASP A 43 -11.37 -5.38 5.61
N ARG A 44 -11.47 -6.11 4.49
CA ARG A 44 -11.07 -7.53 4.40
C ARG A 44 -9.60 -7.81 4.75
N PHE A 45 -8.74 -6.80 4.59
CA PHE A 45 -7.30 -6.90 4.86
C PHE A 45 -6.93 -6.30 6.22
N TRP A 46 -7.88 -5.71 6.93
CA TRP A 46 -7.67 -5.13 8.23
C TRP A 46 -7.64 -6.22 9.33
N PRO A 47 -6.81 -6.11 10.37
CA PRO A 47 -5.84 -5.03 10.64
C PRO A 47 -4.51 -5.20 9.89
N VAL A 48 -4.04 -4.10 9.30
CA VAL A 48 -2.68 -3.98 8.76
C VAL A 48 -1.79 -3.32 9.82
N GLN A 49 -0.62 -3.89 10.05
CA GLN A 49 0.36 -3.37 11.00
C GLN A 49 1.54 -2.74 10.25
N VAL A 50 2.16 -1.74 10.88
CA VAL A 50 3.44 -1.18 10.44
C VAL A 50 4.48 -2.29 10.37
N GLY A 51 5.29 -2.28 9.31
CA GLY A 51 6.34 -3.27 9.05
C GLY A 51 5.92 -4.48 8.21
N ARG A 52 4.63 -4.60 7.86
CA ARG A 52 4.16 -5.62 6.90
C ARG A 52 4.38 -5.17 5.45
N ARG A 53 4.57 -6.13 4.54
CA ARG A 53 4.62 -5.84 3.12
C ARG A 53 3.25 -5.97 2.46
N LEU A 54 2.98 -5.03 1.57
CA LEU A 54 1.74 -4.90 0.82
C LEU A 54 2.05 -4.88 -0.67
N GLU A 55 1.24 -5.57 -1.45
CA GLU A 55 1.29 -5.51 -2.91
C GLU A 55 0.25 -4.50 -3.41
N VAL A 56 0.75 -3.47 -4.09
CA VAL A 56 -0.06 -2.33 -4.51
C VAL A 56 0.32 -1.86 -5.92
N PRO A 57 -0.63 -1.28 -6.67
CA PRO A 57 -0.33 -0.70 -7.97
C PRO A 57 0.50 0.58 -7.83
N PHE A 58 1.69 0.60 -8.42
CA PHE A 58 2.63 1.72 -8.38
C PHE A 58 2.97 2.25 -9.78
N GLY A 59 3.29 3.55 -9.85
CA GLY A 59 3.66 4.23 -11.09
C GLY A 59 2.51 4.51 -12.08
N ARG A 60 2.86 4.98 -13.28
CA ARG A 60 1.92 5.33 -14.36
C ARG A 60 1.25 4.11 -15.00
N GLY A 61 1.97 2.99 -15.06
CA GLY A 61 1.46 1.72 -15.61
C GLY A 61 0.69 0.86 -14.62
N ASN A 62 0.45 1.34 -13.38
CA ASN A 62 -0.21 0.56 -12.32
C ASN A 62 0.41 -0.82 -12.08
N LYS A 63 1.74 -0.94 -12.21
CA LYS A 63 2.44 -2.21 -12.00
C LYS A 63 2.32 -2.61 -10.53
N LEU A 64 1.87 -3.84 -10.27
CA LEU A 64 1.86 -4.40 -8.92
C LEU A 64 3.30 -4.46 -8.39
N THR A 65 3.51 -3.80 -7.26
CA THR A 65 4.81 -3.64 -6.63
C THR A 65 4.66 -3.84 -5.14
N THR A 66 5.62 -4.55 -4.56
CA THR A 66 5.72 -4.74 -3.11
C THR A 66 6.27 -3.47 -2.45
N GLY A 67 5.60 -3.00 -1.41
CA GLY A 67 6.05 -1.92 -0.56
C GLY A 67 5.86 -2.25 0.93
N PHE A 68 6.53 -1.50 1.79
CA PHE A 68 6.45 -1.65 3.24
C PHE A 68 5.45 -0.68 3.83
N CYS A 69 4.54 -1.17 4.69
CA CYS A 69 3.65 -0.32 5.46
C CYS A 69 4.45 0.42 6.55
N VAL A 70 4.54 1.74 6.47
CA VAL A 70 5.36 2.57 7.38
C VAL A 70 4.52 3.34 8.39
N ALA A 71 3.23 3.54 8.12
CA ALA A 71 2.28 4.15 9.03
C ALA A 71 0.84 3.70 8.72
N VAL A 72 -0.01 3.73 9.73
CA VAL A 72 -1.46 3.56 9.60
C VAL A 72 -2.12 4.87 10.03
N ILE A 73 -3.03 5.38 9.21
CA ILE A 73 -3.64 6.70 9.37
C ILE A 73 -5.10 6.48 9.77
N ASP A 74 -5.36 6.47 11.08
CA ASP A 74 -6.69 6.22 11.65
C ASP A 74 -7.65 7.42 11.50
N GLU A 75 -7.11 8.65 11.50
CA GLU A 75 -7.87 9.88 11.29
C GLU A 75 -7.24 10.67 10.14
N ALA A 76 -7.82 10.54 8.95
CA ALA A 76 -7.45 11.41 7.83
C ALA A 76 -7.94 12.84 8.13
N PRO A 77 -7.08 13.86 8.12
CA PRO A 77 -7.50 15.27 8.17
C PRO A 77 -8.58 15.55 7.12
N GLU A 78 -9.52 16.43 7.42
CA GLU A 78 -10.70 16.70 6.57
C GLU A 78 -10.35 17.02 5.10
N GLU A 79 -9.18 17.61 4.85
CA GLU A 79 -8.64 17.87 3.51
C GLU A 79 -8.25 16.60 2.72
N GLN A 80 -7.88 15.53 3.42
CA GLN A 80 -7.57 14.21 2.83
C GLN A 80 -8.83 13.35 2.62
N LYS A 81 -9.95 13.66 3.28
CA LYS A 81 -11.24 12.99 2.99
C LYS A 81 -11.68 13.24 1.54
N SER A 82 -11.43 14.44 1.00
CA SER A 82 -11.64 14.76 -0.42
C SER A 82 -10.68 13.99 -1.36
N ARG A 83 -9.50 13.56 -0.86
CA ARG A 83 -8.51 12.78 -1.62
C ARG A 83 -8.75 11.27 -1.56
N ARG A 84 -9.59 10.77 -0.64
CA ARG A 84 -9.96 9.34 -0.57
C ARG A 84 -10.40 8.80 -1.92
N PHE A 85 -11.15 9.57 -2.70
CA PHE A 85 -11.63 9.16 -4.03
C PHE A 85 -10.52 8.97 -5.08
N LYS A 86 -9.29 9.44 -4.84
CA LYS A 86 -8.16 9.31 -5.78
C LYS A 86 -7.07 8.33 -5.31
N LEU A 87 -7.17 7.80 -4.09
CA LEU A 87 -6.16 6.86 -3.59
C LEU A 87 -6.35 5.50 -4.26
N LYS A 88 -5.23 4.86 -4.58
CA LYS A 88 -5.23 3.50 -5.10
C LYS A 88 -5.48 2.52 -3.96
N VAL A 89 -6.08 1.38 -4.30
CA VAL A 89 -6.46 0.34 -3.34
C VAL A 89 -5.35 -0.71 -3.23
N VAL A 90 -5.10 -1.18 -1.99
CA VAL A 90 -4.20 -2.31 -1.72
C VAL A 90 -4.79 -3.59 -2.28
N LYS A 91 -3.99 -4.35 -3.05
CA LYS A 91 -4.45 -5.57 -3.71
C LYS A 91 -4.20 -6.83 -2.88
N LYS A 92 -3.12 -6.85 -2.09
CA LYS A 92 -2.79 -8.00 -1.25
C LYS A 92 -1.89 -7.60 -0.07
N VAL A 93 -2.10 -8.25 1.07
CA VAL A 93 -1.15 -8.26 2.19
C VAL A 93 -0.29 -9.52 2.05
N ILE A 94 1.03 -9.37 1.98
CA ILE A 94 1.95 -10.48 1.66
C ILE A 94 2.24 -11.31 2.90
N ASP A 95 2.56 -10.63 4.00
CA ASP A 95 3.03 -11.26 5.23
C ASP A 95 1.92 -11.30 6.27
N ASN A 96 1.82 -12.38 7.04
CA ASN A 96 0.85 -12.50 8.15
C ASN A 96 1.25 -11.66 9.37
N GLU A 97 2.55 -11.52 9.61
CA GLU A 97 3.14 -10.80 10.73
C GLU A 97 4.07 -9.69 10.22
N PRO A 98 4.33 -8.63 11.01
CA PRO A 98 5.27 -7.58 10.61
C PRO A 98 6.70 -8.12 10.57
N LEU A 99 7.35 -8.04 9.40
CA LEU A 99 8.77 -8.41 9.26
C LEU A 99 9.69 -7.39 9.93
N VAL A 100 9.23 -6.15 10.00
CA VAL A 100 9.96 -5.04 10.60
C VAL A 100 9.20 -4.60 11.85
N ASP A 101 9.75 -4.90 13.02
CA ASP A 101 9.17 -4.46 14.28
C ASP A 101 9.36 -2.94 14.51
N GLY A 102 8.82 -2.43 15.61
CA GLY A 102 8.89 -1.01 15.94
C GLY A 102 10.34 -0.51 16.17
N GLN A 103 11.22 -1.33 16.72
CA GLN A 103 12.61 -0.93 16.98
C GLN A 103 13.39 -0.83 15.67
N LEU A 104 13.19 -1.80 14.78
CA LEU A 104 13.83 -1.85 13.48
C LEU A 104 13.27 -0.76 12.54
N MET A 105 11.98 -0.44 12.64
CA MET A 105 11.39 0.70 11.94
C MET A 105 11.99 2.03 12.44
N ALA A 106 12.16 2.20 13.75
CA ALA A 106 12.80 3.39 14.31
C ALA A 106 14.26 3.52 13.85
N LEU A 107 15.00 2.42 13.83
CA LEU A 107 16.36 2.39 13.28
C LEU A 107 16.37 2.74 11.78
N ALA A 108 15.48 2.16 10.98
CA ALA A 108 15.39 2.44 9.55
C ALA A 108 15.09 3.92 9.28
N ARG A 109 14.19 4.53 10.07
CA ARG A 109 13.91 5.97 10.01
C ARG A 109 15.13 6.81 10.40
N TRP A 110 15.87 6.41 11.43
CA TRP A 110 17.10 7.09 11.81
C TRP A 110 18.15 7.03 10.69
N ILE A 111 18.38 5.84 10.10
CA ILE A 111 19.32 5.66 8.97
C ILE A 111 18.90 6.53 7.78
N SER A 112 17.62 6.46 7.39
CA SER A 112 17.05 7.25 6.29
C SER A 112 17.27 8.75 6.49
N THR A 113 17.03 9.24 7.71
CA THR A 113 17.23 10.65 8.06
C THR A 113 18.70 11.05 8.09
N TYR A 114 19.55 10.21 8.70
CA TYR A 114 20.97 10.53 8.90
C TYR A 114 21.77 10.47 7.60
N TYR A 115 21.49 9.49 6.75
CA TYR A 115 22.20 9.29 5.48
C TYR A 115 21.46 9.87 4.27
N VAL A 116 20.33 10.55 4.49
CA VAL A 116 19.53 11.22 3.44
C VAL A 116 19.22 10.23 2.31
N CYS A 117 18.65 9.08 2.68
CA CYS A 117 18.28 8.04 1.73
C CYS A 117 16.81 7.63 1.88
N PRO A 118 16.15 7.21 0.79
CA PRO A 118 14.74 6.84 0.83
C PRO A 118 14.47 5.70 1.81
N LEU A 119 13.48 5.89 2.69
CA LEU A 119 13.11 4.90 3.71
C LEU A 119 12.81 3.51 3.11
N GLY A 120 12.18 3.46 1.94
CA GLY A 120 11.87 2.20 1.25
C GLY A 120 13.11 1.40 0.86
N GLN A 121 14.21 2.06 0.49
CA GLN A 121 15.49 1.40 0.20
C GLN A 121 16.15 0.88 1.47
N VAL A 122 16.09 1.65 2.56
CA VAL A 122 16.61 1.21 3.86
C VAL A 122 15.87 -0.03 4.35
N LEU A 123 14.53 -0.02 4.30
CA LEU A 123 13.71 -1.17 4.69
C LEU A 123 13.98 -2.41 3.82
N ALA A 124 14.18 -2.20 2.51
CA ALA A 124 14.54 -3.28 1.60
C ALA A 124 15.95 -3.83 1.82
N ALA A 125 16.88 -3.05 2.39
CA ALA A 125 18.22 -3.50 2.77
C ALA A 125 18.23 -4.22 4.12
N VAL A 126 17.32 -3.85 5.02
CA VAL A 126 17.14 -4.49 6.33
C VAL A 126 16.57 -5.91 6.19
N VAL A 127 15.66 -6.13 5.23
CA VAL A 127 15.05 -7.44 5.00
C VAL A 127 15.93 -8.29 4.05
N PRO A 128 16.32 -9.52 4.43
CA PRO A 128 17.15 -10.37 3.58
C PRO A 128 16.51 -10.70 2.23
N THR A 129 17.32 -10.77 1.16
CA THR A 129 16.87 -11.07 -0.21
C THR A 129 16.10 -12.38 -0.33
N ALA A 130 16.43 -13.40 0.49
CA ALA A 130 15.73 -14.69 0.48
C ALA A 130 14.25 -14.59 0.92
N VAL A 131 13.90 -13.51 1.63
CA VAL A 131 12.55 -13.24 2.13
C VAL A 131 11.90 -12.10 1.34
N LYS A 132 12.62 -11.44 0.41
CA LYS A 132 12.20 -10.23 -0.33
C LYS A 132 11.08 -10.48 -1.34
#